data_AF-A0A0V8J8B5-F1
#
_entry.id   AF-A0A0V8J8B5-F1
#
_cell.length_a   1.000
_cell.length_b   1.000
_cell.length_c   1.000
_cell.angle_alpha   90.00
_cell.angle_beta   90.00
_cell.angle_gamma   90.00
#
_symmetry.space_group_name_H-M   'P 1'
#
loop_
_entity.id
_entity.type
_entity.pdbx_description
1 polymer ?
#
loop_
_entity_poly.entity_id
_entity_poly.type
_entity_poly.pdbx_seq_one_letter_code
_entity_poly.pdbx_strand_id
1 'polypeptide(L)'
;MTTLYKTATLDIDTHQRARYAKSSEGVSVVMQERKDIEEIKEILGFNNTEPIALSPGDREDAEEKGDAFAEWYEEELREFYERGE
;
A
#
# COMPACT_ATOMS: atom_id res chain seq x y z
N MET A 1 37.45 -4.16 4.22
CA MET A 1 36.41 -3.53 5.07
C MET A 1 35.08 -3.95 4.48
N THR A 2 34.38 -4.88 5.15
CA THR A 2 33.16 -5.51 4.63
C THR A 2 31.97 -4.87 5.35
N THR A 3 31.20 -4.07 4.63
CA THR A 3 30.04 -3.37 5.20
C THR A 3 28.88 -4.34 5.32
N LEU A 4 28.52 -4.67 6.57
CA LEU A 4 27.34 -5.45 6.92
C LEU A 4 26.11 -4.54 6.82
N TYR A 5 25.25 -4.76 5.83
CA TYR A 5 23.93 -4.14 5.80
C TYR A 5 23.01 -4.90 6.75
N LYS A 6 22.61 -4.24 7.85
CA LYS A 6 21.65 -4.72 8.83
C LYS A 6 20.25 -4.33 8.35
N THR A 7 19.53 -5.26 7.72
CA THR A 7 18.12 -5.04 7.35
C THR A 7 17.27 -5.08 8.60
N ALA A 8 16.75 -3.92 9.01
CA ALA A 8 15.77 -3.81 10.08
C ALA A 8 14.49 -4.53 9.64
N THR A 9 14.10 -5.56 10.40
CA THR A 9 12.80 -6.22 10.28
C THR A 9 11.74 -5.26 10.78
N LEU A 10 10.94 -4.70 9.86
CA LEU A 10 9.74 -3.95 10.20
C LEU A 10 8.67 -4.97 10.64
N ASP A 11 8.39 -5.00 11.95
CA ASP A 11 7.27 -5.74 12.51
C ASP A 11 5.97 -5.07 12.05
N ILE A 12 5.38 -5.57 10.97
CA ILE A 12 4.05 -5.13 10.50
C ILE A 12 3.00 -5.97 11.25
N ASP A 13 2.53 -5.45 12.38
CA ASP A 13 1.39 -5.98 13.13
C ASP A 13 0.11 -5.83 12.29
N THR A 14 -0.13 -6.83 11.43
CA THR A 14 -1.29 -6.85 10.55
C THR A 14 -2.45 -7.47 11.31
N HIS A 15 -3.31 -6.65 11.91
CA HIS A 15 -4.60 -7.08 12.46
C HIS A 15 -5.54 -7.49 11.31
N GLN A 16 -5.37 -8.73 10.83
CA GLN A 16 -6.16 -9.32 9.74
C GLN A 16 -7.58 -9.68 10.21
N ARG A 17 -8.59 -8.95 9.74
CA ARG A 17 -10.01 -9.31 9.92
C ARG A 17 -10.37 -10.50 9.01
N ALA A 18 -10.26 -11.71 9.55
CA ALA A 18 -10.75 -12.93 8.91
C ALA A 18 -12.28 -12.85 8.69
N ARG A 19 -12.73 -12.83 7.43
CA ARG A 19 -14.14 -13.04 7.10
C ARG A 19 -14.45 -14.54 7.17
N TYR A 20 -15.17 -14.96 8.21
CA TYR A 20 -15.56 -16.36 8.39
C TYR A 20 -16.66 -16.76 7.39
N ALA A 21 -16.31 -17.61 6.42
CA ALA A 21 -17.29 -18.44 5.71
C ALA A 21 -17.25 -19.85 6.32
N LYS A 22 -18.30 -20.25 7.04
CA LYS A 22 -18.46 -21.63 7.51
C LYS A 22 -18.87 -22.52 6.33
N SER A 23 -17.97 -23.36 5.84
CA SER A 23 -18.33 -24.60 5.15
C SER A 23 -17.64 -25.78 5.82
N SER A 24 -18.32 -26.94 5.81
CA SER A 24 -18.02 -28.14 6.61
C SER A 24 -16.90 -29.03 6.06
N GLU A 25 -16.14 -28.58 5.07
CA GLU A 25 -15.04 -29.31 4.47
C GLU A 25 -13.87 -28.35 4.32
N GLY A 26 -12.68 -28.78 4.77
CA GLY A 26 -11.51 -27.94 5.03
C GLY A 26 -11.29 -26.85 3.99
N VAL A 27 -11.57 -25.61 4.39
CA VAL A 27 -11.34 -24.41 3.58
C VAL A 27 -9.84 -24.24 3.42
N SER A 28 -9.32 -24.54 2.22
CA SER A 28 -8.00 -24.05 1.82
C SER A 28 -8.09 -22.53 1.73
N VAL A 29 -7.51 -21.84 2.71
CA VAL A 29 -7.35 -20.39 2.63
C VAL A 29 -6.35 -20.13 1.53
N VAL A 30 -6.84 -19.78 0.34
CA VAL A 30 -5.99 -19.21 -0.69
C VAL A 30 -5.66 -17.82 -0.19
N MET A 31 -4.48 -17.67 0.41
CA MET A 31 -3.91 -16.35 0.68
C MET A 31 -3.71 -15.70 -0.69
N GLN A 32 -4.66 -14.87 -1.11
CA GLN A 32 -4.37 -13.94 -2.19
C GLN A 32 -3.36 -12.96 -1.63
N GLU A 33 -2.14 -13.03 -2.16
CA GLU A 33 -1.11 -12.04 -1.87
C GLU A 33 -1.70 -10.65 -2.17
N ARG A 34 -1.69 -9.76 -1.17
CA ARG A 34 -2.11 -8.38 -1.40
C ARG A 34 -1.14 -7.78 -2.39
N LYS A 35 -1.67 -7.27 -3.50
CA LYS A 35 -0.89 -6.54 -4.49
C LYS A 35 -0.27 -5.30 -3.88
N ASP A 36 0.92 -5.00 -4.35
CA ASP A 36 1.63 -3.77 -4.07
C ASP A 36 0.93 -2.56 -4.72
N ILE A 37 1.15 -1.36 -4.19
CA ILE A 37 0.57 -0.12 -4.74
C ILE A 37 1.01 0.10 -6.20
N GLU A 38 2.26 -0.23 -6.55
CA GLU A 38 2.74 -0.10 -7.93
C GLU A 38 2.04 -1.09 -8.88
N GLU A 39 1.77 -2.31 -8.43
CA GLU A 39 0.97 -3.27 -9.21
C GLU A 39 -0.47 -2.77 -9.40
N ILE A 40 -1.07 -2.20 -8.35
CA ILE A 40 -2.42 -1.64 -8.43
C ILE A 40 -2.46 -0.46 -9.41
N LYS A 41 -1.46 0.43 -9.37
CA LYS A 41 -1.34 1.55 -10.32
C LYS A 41 -1.21 1.07 -11.76
N GLU A 42 -0.47 0.00 -12.02
CA GLU A 42 -0.35 -0.58 -13.35
C GLU A 42 -1.69 -1.16 -13.84
N ILE A 43 -2.38 -1.94 -12.99
CA ILE A 43 -3.67 -2.54 -13.32
C ILE A 43 -4.73 -1.49 -13.60
N LEU A 44 -4.75 -0.41 -12.81
CA LEU A 44 -5.70 0.70 -12.97
C LEU A 44 -5.28 1.71 -14.05
N GLY A 45 -4.07 1.59 -14.61
CA GLY A 45 -3.54 2.51 -15.63
C GLY A 45 -3.09 3.88 -15.09
N PHE A 46 -2.91 4.02 -13.78
CA PHE A 46 -2.40 5.23 -13.12
C PHE A 46 -0.87 5.35 -13.15
N ASN A 47 -0.17 4.33 -13.65
CA ASN A 47 1.29 4.33 -13.82
C ASN A 47 1.79 5.34 -14.87
N ASN A 48 0.91 5.91 -15.71
CA ASN A 48 1.27 6.88 -16.74
C ASN A 48 0.98 8.33 -16.35
N THR A 49 0.49 8.58 -15.13
CA THR A 49 0.19 9.94 -14.67
C THR A 49 1.38 10.51 -13.92
N GLU A 50 1.93 11.62 -14.40
CA GLU A 50 3.00 12.35 -13.70
C GLU A 50 2.42 13.07 -12.46
N PRO A 51 3.07 12.94 -11.28
CA PRO A 51 2.69 13.71 -10.11
C PRO A 51 2.81 15.22 -10.37
N ILE A 52 1.88 15.99 -9.82
CA ILE A 52 1.98 17.45 -9.86
C ILE A 52 3.14 17.88 -8.96
N ALA A 53 4.03 18.72 -9.48
CA ALA A 53 5.14 19.26 -8.70
C ALA A 53 4.60 20.12 -7.55
N LEU A 54 5.02 19.80 -6.33
CA LEU A 54 4.73 20.63 -5.16
C LEU A 54 5.43 21.98 -5.28
N SER A 55 4.77 23.02 -4.76
CA SER A 55 5.46 24.30 -4.59
C SER A 55 6.57 24.16 -3.55
N PRO A 56 7.60 25.03 -3.56
CA PRO A 56 8.68 24.93 -2.58
C PRO A 56 8.20 24.96 -1.12
N GLY A 57 7.17 25.75 -0.82
CA GLY A 57 6.59 25.84 0.52
C GLY A 57 5.82 24.57 0.91
N ASP A 58 5.03 24.01 -0.01
CA ASP A 58 4.31 22.76 0.25
C ASP A 58 5.26 21.58 0.41
N ARG A 59 6.39 21.59 -0.31
CA ARG A 59 7.43 20.58 -0.15
C ARG A 59 8.10 20.68 1.22
N GLU A 60 8.43 21.87 1.69
CA GLU A 60 9.00 22.10 3.02
C GLU A 60 8.03 21.65 4.12
N ASP A 61 6.74 21.98 3.97
CA ASP A 61 5.70 21.54 4.89
C ASP A 61 5.55 20.01 4.91
N ALA A 62 5.59 19.35 3.76
CA ALA A 62 5.52 17.89 3.66
C ALA A 62 6.77 17.22 4.27
N GLU A 63 7.95 17.80 4.09
CA GLU A 63 9.20 17.30 4.69
C GLU A 63 9.22 17.47 6.22
N GLU A 64 8.68 18.57 6.75
CA GLU A 64 8.66 18.85 8.19
C GLU A 64 7.55 18.10 8.94
N LYS A 65 6.34 18.05 8.35
CA LYS A 65 5.12 17.57 9.02
C LYS A 65 4.68 16.18 8.56
N GLY A 66 5.30 15.66 7.50
CA GLY A 66 4.86 14.44 6.82
C GLY A 66 3.80 14.71 5.75
N ASP A 67 3.71 13.80 4.78
CA ASP A 67 2.73 13.88 3.71
C ASP A 67 1.49 13.04 4.03
N ALA A 68 0.48 13.67 4.62
CA ALA A 68 -0.80 13.02 4.92
C ALA A 68 -1.59 12.63 3.66
N PHE A 69 -1.29 13.25 2.50
CA PHE A 69 -1.97 12.91 1.25
C PHE A 69 -1.43 11.62 0.64
N ALA A 70 -0.16 11.29 0.88
CA ALA A 70 0.42 10.03 0.41
C ALA A 70 -0.30 8.81 1.01
N GLU A 71 -0.49 8.80 2.34
CA GLU A 71 -1.20 7.71 3.01
C GLU A 71 -2.65 7.58 2.53
N TRP A 72 -3.35 8.71 2.44
CA TRP A 72 -4.74 8.73 1.96
C TRP A 72 -4.84 8.28 0.50
N TYR A 73 -3.91 8.69 -0.36
CA TYR A 73 -3.85 8.25 -1.75
C TYR A 73 -3.70 6.73 -1.85
N GLU A 74 -2.80 6.12 -1.08
CA GLU A 74 -2.63 4.67 -1.07
C GLU A 74 -3.87 3.92 -0.57
N GLU A 75 -4.53 4.45 0.45
CA GLU A 75 -5.79 3.90 0.99
C GLU A 75 -6.89 3.92 -0.08
N GLU A 76 -7.16 5.07 -0.68
CA GLU A 76 -8.18 5.24 -1.73
C GLU A 76 -7.89 4.37 -2.96
N LEU A 77 -6.63 4.29 -3.39
CA LEU A 77 -6.23 3.47 -4.54
C LEU A 77 -6.50 1.98 -4.29
N ARG A 78 -6.22 1.52 -3.07
CA ARG A 78 -6.50 0.14 -2.66
C ARG A 78 -8.00 -0.11 -2.57
N GLU A 79 -8.76 0.80 -1.97
CA GLU A 79 -10.22 0.67 -1.90
C GLU A 79 -10.85 0.63 -3.29
N PHE A 80 -10.38 1.46 -4.22
CA PHE A 80 -10.84 1.48 -5.59
C PHE A 80 -10.59 0.13 -6.29
N TYR A 81 -9.37 -0.41 -6.18
CA TYR A 81 -9.03 -1.72 -6.72
C TYR A 81 -9.86 -2.86 -6.11
N GLU A 82 -10.06 -2.85 -4.78
CA GLU A 82 -10.80 -3.88 -4.07
C GLU A 82 -12.33 -3.80 -4.35
N ARG A 83 -12.86 -2.62 -4.68
CA ARG A 83 -14.27 -2.44 -5.09
C ARG A 83 -14.55 -2.96 -6.50
N GLY A 84 -13.54 -2.99 -7.38
CA GLY A 84 -13.66 -3.50 -8.75
C GLY A 84 -14.55 -2.65 -9.66
N GLU A 85 -14.53 -1.32 -9.47
CA GLU A 85 -15.18 -0.36 -10.38
C GLU A 85 -14.37 -0.09 -11.65
#